data_AF-A0A7L5T681-F1
#
_entry.id   AF-A0A7L5T681-F1
#
_cell.length_a   1.000
_cell.length_b   1.000
_cell.length_c   1.000
_cell.angle_alpha   90.00
_cell.angle_beta   90.00
_cell.angle_gamma   90.00
#
_symmetry.space_group_name_H-M   'P 1'
#
loop_
_entity.id
_entity.type
_entity.pdbx_description
1 polymer ?
#
loop_
_entity_poly.entity_id
_entity_poly.type
_entity_poly.pdbx_seq_one_letter_code
_entity_poly.pdbx_strand_id
1 'polypeptide(L)'
;MSATPDRPTPAQRLRTDPDSVERDLAKLVLTVVELLRQLMERQALHRVDKGDLTEEQEERIGMTLMILQQRMEEMCDRHGLRMEDLNLDLGPLGTLLSPAGQA
;
A
#
# COMPACT_ATOMS: atom_id res chain seq x y z
N MET A 1 -24.31 28.20 24.30
CA MET A 1 -23.95 26.86 24.78
C MET A 1 -23.57 26.03 23.59
N SER A 2 -22.30 25.66 23.57
CA SER A 2 -21.58 24.96 22.52
C SER A 2 -21.86 23.46 22.53
N ALA A 3 -21.77 22.81 21.37
CA ALA A 3 -20.82 21.72 21.11
C ALA A 3 -21.07 21.16 19.70
N THR A 4 -20.28 21.59 18.72
CA THR A 4 -20.03 20.82 17.49
C THR A 4 -19.15 19.62 17.86
N PRO A 5 -19.47 18.38 17.45
CA PRO A 5 -18.61 17.25 17.73
C PRO A 5 -17.32 17.39 16.93
N ASP A 6 -16.21 17.34 17.66
CA ASP A 6 -14.85 17.24 17.15
C ASP A 6 -14.76 15.99 16.25
N ARG A 7 -14.59 16.20 14.94
CA ARG A 7 -14.33 15.09 14.00
C ARG A 7 -12.83 14.81 14.06
N PRO A 8 -12.39 13.64 14.56
CA PRO A 8 -10.98 13.34 14.65
C PRO A 8 -10.35 13.35 13.24
N THR A 9 -9.29 14.12 13.06
CA THR A 9 -8.51 14.17 11.82
C THR A 9 -7.59 12.96 11.73
N PRO A 10 -7.47 12.31 10.54
CA PRO A 10 -6.74 11.05 10.38
C PRO A 10 -5.22 11.17 10.59
N ALA A 11 -4.66 12.38 10.50
CA ALA A 11 -3.23 12.63 10.76
C ALA A 11 -2.84 12.53 12.25
N GLN A 12 -3.81 12.59 13.17
CA GLN A 12 -3.52 12.61 14.62
C GLN A 12 -3.28 11.23 15.24
N ARG A 13 -3.45 10.14 14.47
CA ARG A 13 -3.27 8.75 14.96
C ARG A 13 -1.94 8.10 14.57
N LEU A 14 -0.96 8.86 14.08
CA LEU A 14 0.44 8.48 14.29
C LEU A 14 0.78 8.76 15.76
N ARG A 15 0.12 8.02 16.67
CA ARG A 15 0.49 7.99 18.08
C ARG A 15 1.79 7.22 18.14
N THR A 16 2.88 7.93 17.93
CA THR A 16 4.26 7.46 18.06
C THR A 16 4.50 7.22 19.54
N ASP A 17 4.03 6.08 20.05
CA ASP A 17 4.49 5.53 21.31
C ASP A 17 5.96 5.15 21.09
N PRO A 18 6.90 5.52 21.99
CA PRO A 18 8.32 5.18 21.85
C PRO A 18 8.55 3.69 21.57
N ASP A 19 7.67 2.82 22.08
CA ASP A 19 7.75 1.38 21.91
C ASP A 19 7.13 0.89 20.58
N SER A 20 6.35 1.71 19.85
CA SER A 20 5.69 1.37 18.59
C SER A 20 6.25 2.07 17.34
N VAL A 21 7.16 3.04 17.50
CA VAL A 21 7.69 3.87 16.39
C VAL A 21 8.26 3.04 15.25
N GLU A 22 9.03 2.00 15.56
CA GLU A 22 9.63 1.13 14.56
C GLU A 22 8.57 0.47 13.69
N ARG A 23 7.52 -0.07 14.32
CA ARG A 23 6.41 -0.72 13.62
C ARG A 23 5.60 0.27 12.79
N ASP A 24 5.32 1.46 13.33
CA ASP A 24 4.55 2.49 12.64
C ASP A 24 5.31 3.07 11.44
N LEU A 25 6.63 3.24 11.57
CA LEU A 25 7.50 3.66 10.46
C LEU A 25 7.60 2.57 9.40
N ALA A 26 7.79 1.31 9.81
CA ALA A 26 7.81 0.16 8.90
C ALA A 26 6.49 0.08 8.13
N LYS A 27 5.35 0.23 8.83
CA LYS A 27 4.03 0.28 8.21
C LYS A 27 3.94 1.39 7.15
N LEU A 28 4.40 2.60 7.46
CA LEU A 28 4.36 3.71 6.52
C LEU A 28 5.21 3.45 5.27
N VAL A 29 6.44 2.95 5.46
CA VAL A 29 7.35 2.62 4.34
C VAL A 29 6.75 1.51 3.49
N LEU A 30 6.27 0.44 4.10
CA LEU A 30 5.62 -0.68 3.40
C LEU A 30 4.36 -0.21 2.67
N THR A 31 3.60 0.72 3.24
CA THR A 31 2.44 1.33 2.55
C THR A 31 2.86 2.06 1.28
N VAL A 32 3.95 2.84 1.32
CA VAL A 32 4.47 3.55 0.14
C VAL A 32 4.95 2.56 -0.93
N VAL A 33 5.66 1.52 -0.52
CA VAL A 33 6.14 0.47 -1.45
C VAL A 33 4.96 -0.26 -2.09
N GLU A 34 3.92 -0.58 -1.33
CA GLU A 34 2.70 -1.23 -1.84
C GLU A 34 1.96 -0.34 -2.83
N LEU A 35 1.86 0.97 -2.55
CA LEU A 35 1.29 1.93 -3.49
C LEU A 35 2.06 1.95 -4.83
N LEU A 36 3.39 1.94 -4.76
CA LEU A 36 4.24 1.88 -5.96
C LEU A 36 4.06 0.56 -6.70
N ARG A 37 3.95 -0.58 -6.00
CA ARG A 37 3.68 -1.89 -6.60
C ARG A 37 2.37 -1.87 -7.39
N GLN A 38 1.27 -1.38 -6.79
CA GLN A 38 -0.03 -1.27 -7.46
C GLN A 38 0.02 -0.34 -8.67
N LEU A 39 0.74 0.78 -8.56
CA LEU A 39 0.92 1.69 -9.68
C LEU A 39 1.68 1.02 -10.84
N MET A 40 2.76 0.30 -10.53
CA MET A 40 3.54 -0.43 -11.53
C MET A 40 2.72 -1.54 -12.18
N GLU A 41 1.93 -2.29 -11.41
CA GLU A 41 1.01 -3.32 -11.90
C GLU A 41 -0.01 -2.74 -12.87
N ARG A 42 -0.67 -1.64 -12.50
CA ARG A 42 -1.63 -0.96 -13.37
C ARG A 42 -1.00 -0.44 -14.65
N GLN A 43 0.22 0.08 -14.58
CA GLN A 43 0.96 0.51 -15.77
C GLN A 43 1.37 -0.67 -16.65
N ALA A 44 1.75 -1.79 -16.06
CA ALA A 44 2.06 -3.01 -16.79
C ALA A 44 0.84 -3.48 -17.57
N LEU A 45 -0.31 -3.64 -16.91
CA LEU A 45 -1.58 -4.00 -17.56
C LEU A 45 -1.93 -3.06 -18.71
N HIS A 46 -1.84 -1.75 -18.48
CA HIS A 46 -2.12 -0.77 -19.53
C HIS A 46 -1.16 -0.84 -20.73
N ARG A 47 0.10 -1.25 -20.52
CA ARG A 47 1.07 -1.45 -21.61
C ARG A 47 0.82 -2.75 -22.36
N VAL A 48 0.40 -3.81 -21.66
CA VAL A 48 -0.06 -5.07 -22.27
C VAL A 48 -1.26 -4.80 -23.19
N ASP A 49 -2.27 -4.09 -22.70
CA ASP A 49 -3.48 -3.76 -23.48
C ASP A 49 -3.18 -2.94 -24.75
N LYS A 50 -2.09 -2.17 -24.74
CA LYS A 50 -1.62 -1.38 -25.88
C LYS A 50 -0.70 -2.14 -26.83
N GLY A 51 -0.23 -3.33 -26.45
CA GLY A 51 0.80 -4.07 -27.18
C GLY A 51 2.17 -3.41 -27.13
N ASP A 52 2.45 -2.60 -26.09
CA ASP A 52 3.72 -1.88 -25.90
C ASP A 52 4.82 -2.79 -25.30
N LEU A 53 4.51 -4.06 -25.01
CA LEU A 53 5.42 -5.05 -24.41
C LEU A 53 5.49 -6.32 -25.27
N THR A 54 6.66 -6.96 -25.28
CA THR A 54 6.80 -8.32 -25.78
C THR A 54 6.39 -9.34 -24.72
N GLU A 55 5.99 -10.54 -25.12
CA GLU A 55 5.62 -11.63 -24.21
C GLU A 55 6.68 -11.89 -23.11
N GLU A 56 7.96 -11.92 -23.48
CA GLU A 56 9.06 -12.06 -22.51
C GLU A 56 9.16 -10.89 -21.51
N GLN A 57 8.80 -9.67 -21.93
CA GLN A 57 8.79 -8.50 -21.04
C GLN A 57 7.62 -8.57 -20.07
N GLU A 58 6.44 -9.01 -20.53
CA GLU A 58 5.26 -9.22 -19.70
C GLU A 58 5.53 -10.25 -18.60
N GLU A 59 6.06 -11.41 -18.97
CA GLU A 59 6.42 -12.46 -18.01
C GLU A 59 7.43 -11.97 -16.98
N ARG A 60 8.46 -11.24 -17.42
CA ARG A 60 9.50 -10.70 -16.54
C ARG A 60 8.92 -9.70 -15.53
N ILE A 61 8.02 -8.82 -15.98
CA ILE A 61 7.36 -7.85 -15.11
C ILE A 61 6.46 -8.57 -14.10
N GLY A 62 5.64 -9.52 -14.56
CA GLY A 62 4.77 -10.32 -13.70
C GLY A 62 5.57 -11.04 -12.61
N MET A 63 6.63 -11.75 -13.00
CA MET A 63 7.54 -12.42 -12.06
C MET A 63 8.16 -11.47 -11.04
N THR A 64 8.60 -10.28 -11.49
CA THR A 64 9.20 -9.28 -10.60
C THR A 64 8.18 -8.78 -9.57
N LEU A 65 6.94 -8.51 -10.00
CA LEU A 65 5.87 -8.06 -9.10
C LEU A 65 5.47 -9.15 -8.09
N MET A 66 5.44 -10.42 -8.50
CA MET A 66 5.19 -11.56 -7.61
C MET A 66 6.29 -11.72 -6.55
N ILE A 67 7.56 -11.61 -6.94
CA ILE A 67 8.69 -11.65 -6.00
C ILE A 67 8.60 -10.48 -5.02
N LEU A 68 8.30 -9.27 -5.50
CA LEU A 68 8.13 -8.10 -4.65
C LEU A 68 7.00 -8.31 -3.62
N GLN A 69 5.85 -8.83 -4.06
CA GLN A 69 4.72 -9.17 -3.19
C GLN A 69 5.14 -10.15 -2.08
N GLN A 70 5.86 -11.22 -2.43
CA GLN A 70 6.35 -12.19 -1.45
C GLN A 70 7.30 -11.54 -0.42
N ARG A 71 8.23 -10.70 -0.86
CA ARG A 71 9.15 -9.99 0.05
C ARG A 71 8.44 -9.01 0.95
N MET A 72 7.39 -8.38 0.45
CA MET A 72 6.53 -7.49 1.23
C MET A 72 5.79 -8.24 2.33
N GLU A 73 5.24 -9.42 2.03
CA GLU A 73 4.60 -10.29 3.02
C GLU A 73 5.59 -10.70 4.13
N GLU A 74 6.80 -11.14 3.76
CA GLU A 74 7.88 -11.46 4.72
C GLU A 74 8.28 -10.26 5.60
N MET A 75 8.26 -9.04 5.05
CA MET A 75 8.53 -7.82 5.83
C MET A 75 7.39 -7.47 6.77
N CYS A 76 6.14 -7.60 6.30
CA CYS A 76 4.96 -7.36 7.12
C CYS A 76 4.95 -8.30 8.34
N ASP A 77 5.18 -9.60 8.12
CA ASP A 77 5.21 -10.60 9.19
C ASP A 77 6.25 -10.28 10.27
N ARG A 78 7.45 -9.84 9.86
CA ARG A 78 8.52 -9.44 10.80
C ARG A 78 8.15 -8.26 11.68
N HIS A 79 7.29 -7.36 11.20
CA HIS A 79 6.81 -6.20 11.96
C HIS A 79 5.42 -6.43 12.59
N GLY A 80 4.91 -7.66 12.57
CA GLY A 80 3.59 -8.00 13.09
C GLY A 80 2.47 -7.26 12.36
N LEU A 81 2.63 -7.02 11.07
CA LEU A 81 1.68 -6.37 10.18
C LEU A 81 1.12 -7.41 9.20
N ARG A 82 -0.05 -7.11 8.65
CA ARG A 82 -0.64 -7.82 7.52
C ARG A 82 -0.70 -6.89 6.32
N MET A 83 -0.75 -7.42 5.10
CA MET A 83 -0.86 -6.59 3.90
C MET A 83 -2.08 -5.66 3.93
N GLU A 84 -3.20 -6.12 4.49
CA GLU A 84 -4.40 -5.30 4.67
C GLU A 84 -4.20 -4.11 5.63
N ASP A 85 -3.25 -4.21 6.57
CA ASP A 85 -2.95 -3.13 7.50
C ASP A 85 -2.27 -1.95 6.77
N LEU A 86 -1.62 -2.19 5.62
CA LEU A 86 -0.95 -1.16 4.82
C LEU A 86 -1.95 -0.19 4.17
N ASN A 87 -3.23 -0.53 4.10
CA ASN A 87 -4.22 0.37 3.53
C ASN A 87 -4.62 1.47 4.52
N LEU A 88 -3.93 2.62 4.44
CA LEU A 88 -4.19 3.76 5.30
C LEU A 88 -5.50 4.47 4.93
N ASP A 89 -6.33 4.72 5.93
CA ASP A 89 -7.50 5.59 5.83
C ASP A 89 -7.10 7.06 5.97
N LEU A 90 -7.32 7.84 4.91
CA LEU A 90 -7.02 9.26 4.84
C LEU A 90 -8.26 10.12 5.14
N GLY A 91 -9.35 9.52 5.64
CA GLY A 91 -10.60 10.19 5.97
C GLY A 91 -11.37 10.65 4.73
N PRO A 92 -11.55 11.96 4.49
CA PRO A 92 -12.34 12.45 3.35
C PRO A 92 -11.74 12.09 1.97
N LEU A 93 -10.46 11.70 1.91
CA LEU A 93 -9.80 11.25 0.69
C LEU A 93 -9.97 9.75 0.43
N GLY A 94 -10.61 9.01 1.35
CA GLY A 94 -10.76 7.56 1.27
C GLY A 94 -9.49 6.80 1.67
N THR A 95 -9.37 5.56 1.22
CA THR A 95 -8.22 4.70 1.51
C THR A 95 -7.11 4.88 0.47
N LEU A 96 -5.85 4.81 0.88
CA LEU A 96 -4.72 5.09 -0.01
C LEU A 96 -4.50 4.00 -1.08
N LEU A 97 -4.69 2.74 -0.72
CA LEU A 97 -4.51 1.59 -1.61
C LEU A 97 -5.84 1.18 -2.23
N SER A 98 -5.79 0.67 -3.46
CA SER A 98 -6.96 0.09 -4.10
C SER A 98 -7.28 -1.25 -3.44
N PRO A 99 -8.56 -1.58 -3.17
CA PRO A 99 -8.93 -2.92 -2.71
C PRO A 99 -8.52 -3.92 -3.78
N ALA A 100 -7.80 -4.97 -3.39
CA ALA A 100 -7.33 -6.00 -4.30
C ALA A 100 -8.51 -6.54 -5.15
N GLY A 101 -8.46 -6.31 -6.46
CA GLY A 101 -9.47 -6.82 -7.41
C GLY A 101 -10.44 -5.81 -8.03
N GLN A 102 -10.23 -4.49 -7.90
CA GLN A 102 -10.97 -3.50 -8.72
C GLN A 102 -10.01 -2.65 -9.56
N ALA A 103 -9.74 -3.13 -10.77
CA ALA A 103 -9.28 -2.35 -11.91
C ALA A 103 -9.96 -2.90 -13.16
#